data_AF-A0A645HU08-F1
#
_entry.id   AF-A0A645HU08-F1
#
_cell.length_a   1.000
_cell.length_b   1.000
_cell.length_c   1.000
_cell.angle_alpha   90.00
_cell.angle_beta   90.00
_cell.angle_gamma   90.00
#
_symmetry.space_group_name_H-M   'P 1'
#
loop_
_entity.id
_entity.type
_entity.pdbx_description
1 polymer ?
#
loop_
_entity_poly.entity_id
_entity_poly.type
_entity_poly.pdbx_seq_one_letter_code
_entity_poly.pdbx_strand_id
1 'polypeptide(L)'
;MLLIVGAVLAVYLVLGILYESLLHPLTILSTLPSAGIGALLALLAFGTEFTVIAMIGVILLVGIVTKNAIMLIDSALHAQRTLGLSSRDAIFEAGSLRFRPIMMTTLATLLAAVPLAFGSGDGAELRQPLGISVVGGLMLSQVLTLYTTPSVFLALDSLRIRLVGRKHLSESSTAPDTV
;
A
#
# COMPACT_ATOMS: atom_id res chain seq x y z
N MET A 1 22.52 -0.25 -2.61
CA MET A 1 21.67 -0.76 -3.72
C MET A 1 21.33 -2.23 -3.54
N LEU A 2 22.31 -3.14 -3.46
CA LEU A 2 22.07 -4.59 -3.27
C LEU A 2 21.20 -4.95 -2.04
N LEU A 3 21.41 -4.25 -0.91
CA LEU A 3 20.61 -4.45 0.32
C LEU A 3 19.15 -4.00 0.18
N ILE A 4 18.89 -2.90 -0.53
CA ILE A 4 17.52 -2.39 -0.76
C ILE A 4 16.76 -3.35 -1.69
N VAL A 5 17.43 -3.81 -2.75
CA VAL A 5 16.88 -4.81 -3.67
C VAL A 5 16.59 -6.11 -2.93
N GLY A 6 17.51 -6.58 -2.09
CA GLY A 6 17.32 -7.79 -1.28
C GLY A 6 16.14 -7.68 -0.30
N ALA A 7 15.98 -6.55 0.39
CA ALA A 7 14.86 -6.32 1.31
C ALA A 7 13.52 -6.30 0.58
N VAL A 8 13.44 -5.61 -0.56
CA VAL A 8 12.25 -5.61 -1.42
C VAL A 8 11.91 -7.01 -1.91
N LEU A 9 12.93 -7.78 -2.34
CA LEU A 9 12.75 -9.14 -2.85
C LEU A 9 12.26 -10.09 -1.75
N ALA A 10 12.78 -9.97 -0.54
CA ALA A 10 12.36 -10.76 0.61
C ALA A 10 10.89 -10.49 0.99
N VAL A 11 10.50 -9.21 1.06
CA VAL A 11 9.10 -8.81 1.32
C VAL A 11 8.19 -9.33 0.20
N TYR A 12 8.62 -9.21 -1.06
CA TYR A 12 7.86 -9.71 -2.21
C TYR A 12 7.66 -11.23 -2.17
N LEU A 13 8.70 -12.00 -1.84
CA LEU A 13 8.63 -13.46 -1.74
C LEU A 13 7.72 -13.90 -0.59
N VAL A 14 7.84 -13.30 0.59
CA VAL A 14 6.97 -13.60 1.74
C VAL A 14 5.51 -13.33 1.40
N LEU A 15 5.19 -12.18 0.81
CA LEU A 15 3.82 -11.87 0.37
C LEU A 15 3.35 -12.78 -0.77
N GLY A 16 4.20 -13.11 -1.73
CA GLY A 16 3.85 -13.98 -2.86
C GLY A 16 3.50 -15.40 -2.42
N ILE A 17 4.23 -15.93 -1.43
CA ILE A 17 3.92 -17.20 -0.78
C ILE A 17 2.64 -17.08 0.05
N LEU A 18 2.44 -15.96 0.76
CA LEU A 18 1.26 -15.74 1.61
C LEU A 18 -0.06 -15.61 0.82
N TYR A 19 -0.02 -15.03 -0.39
CA TYR A 19 -1.22 -14.76 -1.20
C TYR A 19 -1.43 -15.74 -2.37
N GLU A 20 -0.56 -16.74 -2.54
CA GLU A 20 -0.55 -17.68 -3.69
C GLU A 20 -0.63 -17.00 -5.08
N SER A 21 -0.22 -15.72 -5.18
CA SER A 21 -0.35 -14.91 -6.40
C SER A 21 0.70 -13.80 -6.41
N LEU A 22 1.39 -13.66 -7.56
CA LEU A 22 2.48 -12.70 -7.77
C LEU A 22 1.98 -11.25 -8.00
N LEU A 23 0.69 -11.05 -8.23
CA LEU A 23 0.12 -9.73 -8.59
C LEU A 23 -0.30 -8.89 -7.36
N HIS A 24 -0.78 -9.53 -6.29
CA HIS A 24 -1.19 -8.82 -5.07
C HIS A 24 -0.01 -8.18 -4.30
N PRO A 25 1.16 -8.83 -4.17
CA PRO A 25 2.34 -8.22 -3.55
C PRO A 25 2.81 -6.95 -4.27
N LEU A 26 2.75 -6.94 -5.61
CA LEU A 26 3.11 -5.78 -6.43
C LEU A 26 2.20 -4.56 -6.19
N THR A 27 0.90 -4.81 -5.95
CA THR A 27 -0.07 -3.76 -5.63
C THR A 27 0.26 -3.09 -4.30
N ILE A 28 0.62 -3.89 -3.29
CA ILE A 28 0.99 -3.39 -1.96
C ILE A 28 2.29 -2.60 -2.03
N LEU A 29 3.29 -3.12 -2.74
CA LEU A 29 4.59 -2.46 -2.90
C LEU A 29 4.50 -1.10 -3.59
N SER A 30 3.51 -0.94 -4.47
CA SER A 30 3.25 0.32 -5.19
C SER A 30 2.77 1.46 -4.27
N THR A 31 2.39 1.16 -3.02
CA THR A 31 1.98 2.17 -2.02
C THR A 31 3.18 2.74 -1.23
N LEU A 32 4.32 2.06 -1.22
CA LEU A 32 5.53 2.48 -0.50
C LEU A 32 6.13 3.80 -1.00
N PRO A 33 6.24 4.05 -2.32
CA PRO A 33 6.75 5.32 -2.83
C PRO A 33 5.91 6.50 -2.36
N SER A 34 4.59 6.32 -2.28
CA SER A 34 3.68 7.36 -1.80
C SER A 34 3.92 7.73 -0.34
N ALA A 35 4.29 6.77 0.51
CA ALA A 35 4.63 7.02 1.91
C ALA A 35 5.93 7.84 2.04
N GLY A 36 6.94 7.48 1.26
CA GLY A 36 8.20 8.23 1.21
C GLY A 36 8.00 9.67 0.70
N ILE A 37 7.27 9.85 -0.40
CA ILE A 37 6.96 11.17 -0.96
C ILE A 37 6.18 12.02 0.05
N GLY A 38 5.18 11.44 0.73
CA GLY A 38 4.41 12.15 1.76
C GLY A 38 5.27 12.65 2.91
N ALA A 39 6.19 11.83 3.40
CA ALA A 39 7.09 12.20 4.48
C ALA A 39 8.11 13.28 4.05
N LEU A 40 8.67 13.16 2.85
CA LEU A 40 9.60 14.13 2.30
C LEU A 40 8.95 15.50 2.07
N LEU A 41 7.73 15.51 1.50
CA LEU A 41 6.98 16.75 1.30
C LEU A 41 6.64 17.43 2.63
N ALA A 42 6.33 16.65 3.67
CA ALA A 42 6.08 17.18 5.00
C ALA A 42 7.32 17.83 5.60
N LEU A 43 8.46 17.14 5.56
CA LEU A 43 9.72 17.69 6.05
C LEU A 43 10.09 18.99 5.33
N LEU A 44 9.90 19.03 4.00
CA LEU A 44 10.15 20.22 3.19
C LEU A 44 9.20 21.37 3.57
N ALA A 45 7.90 21.09 3.77
CA ALA A 45 6.90 22.09 4.13
C ALA A 45 7.14 22.70 5.52
N PHE A 46 7.64 21.90 6.47
CA PHE A 46 7.98 22.35 7.83
C PHE A 46 9.43 22.86 7.96
N GLY A 47 10.19 22.88 6.86
CA GLY A 47 11.58 23.38 6.85
C GLY A 47 12.55 22.52 7.68
N THR A 48 12.20 21.26 7.93
CA THR A 48 13.01 20.31 8.71
C THR A 48 13.88 19.45 7.79
N GLU A 49 15.12 19.21 8.22
CA GLU A 49 16.08 18.40 7.45
C GLU A 49 15.72 16.91 7.46
N PHE A 50 16.13 16.22 6.39
CA PHE A 50 16.06 14.77 6.33
C PHE A 50 17.21 14.14 7.12
N THR A 51 16.97 13.88 8.40
CA THR A 51 17.94 13.27 9.31
C THR A 51 17.76 11.75 9.40
N VAL A 52 18.71 11.05 10.05
CA VAL A 52 18.58 9.62 10.38
C VAL A 52 17.29 9.32 11.15
N ILE A 53 16.82 10.29 11.94
CA ILE A 53 15.62 10.16 12.77
C ILE A 53 14.35 10.31 11.92
N ALA A 54 14.36 11.24 10.96
CA ALA A 54 13.32 11.33 9.94
C ALA A 54 13.23 10.02 9.12
N MET A 55 14.37 9.41 8.79
CA MET A 55 14.43 8.11 8.11
C MET A 55 13.78 6.99 8.93
N ILE A 56 13.95 6.95 10.26
CA ILE A 56 13.22 6.02 11.15
C ILE A 56 11.71 6.24 11.02
N GLY A 57 11.25 7.49 10.97
CA GLY A 57 9.85 7.83 10.72
C GLY A 57 9.33 7.27 9.38
N VAL A 58 10.11 7.38 8.31
CA VAL A 58 9.78 6.79 6.99
C VAL A 58 9.70 5.27 7.06
N ILE A 59 10.62 4.60 7.78
CA ILE A 59 10.59 3.14 7.97
C ILE A 59 9.32 2.71 8.74
N LEU A 60 8.94 3.45 9.77
CA LEU A 60 7.69 3.20 10.51
C LEU A 60 6.46 3.37 9.61
N LEU A 61 6.45 4.41 8.77
CA LEU A 61 5.38 4.66 7.81
C LEU A 61 5.20 3.52 6.81
N VAL A 62 6.29 2.91 6.34
CA VAL A 62 6.23 1.73 5.46
C VAL A 62 5.38 0.63 6.09
N GLY A 63 5.59 0.31 7.37
CA GLY A 63 4.80 -0.71 8.06
C GLY A 63 3.32 -0.34 8.20
N ILE A 64 3.04 0.91 8.56
CA ILE A 64 1.67 1.39 8.79
C ILE A 64 0.87 1.40 7.48
N VAL A 65 1.46 1.94 6.41
CA VAL A 65 0.81 2.02 5.08
C VAL A 65 0.62 0.63 4.50
N THR A 66 1.63 -0.25 4.62
CA THR A 66 1.54 -1.63 4.13
C THR A 66 0.44 -2.40 4.85
N LYS A 67 0.30 -2.25 6.17
CA LYS A 67 -0.79 -2.86 6.94
C LYS A 67 -2.17 -2.44 6.40
N ASN A 68 -2.35 -1.15 6.12
CA ASN A 68 -3.61 -0.63 5.62
C ASN A 68 -3.92 -1.15 4.20
N ALA A 69 -2.91 -1.25 3.33
CA ALA A 69 -3.06 -1.82 1.98
C ALA A 69 -3.37 -3.33 2.01
N ILE A 70 -2.65 -4.09 2.84
CA ILE A 70 -2.89 -5.52 3.06
C ILE A 70 -4.33 -5.76 3.50
N MET A 71 -4.81 -5.02 4.50
CA MET A 71 -6.17 -5.21 5.03
C MET A 71 -7.27 -4.95 3.99
N LEU A 72 -7.07 -3.97 3.09
CA LEU A 72 -8.01 -3.67 2.01
C LEU A 72 -8.02 -4.80 0.96
N ILE A 73 -6.84 -5.22 0.50
CA ILE A 73 -6.71 -6.26 -0.52
C ILE A 73 -7.20 -7.61 0.00
N ASP A 74 -6.88 -7.95 1.24
CA ASP A 74 -7.34 -9.19 1.88
C ASP A 74 -8.87 -9.25 1.95
N SER A 75 -9.53 -8.13 2.26
CA SER A 75 -10.99 -8.05 2.30
C SER A 75 -11.62 -8.14 0.91
N ALA A 76 -10.99 -7.54 -0.10
CA ALA A 76 -11.44 -7.67 -1.49
C ALA A 76 -11.29 -9.12 -1.97
N LEU A 77 -10.19 -9.78 -1.64
CA LEU A 77 -9.95 -11.18 -2.00
C LEU A 77 -10.93 -12.11 -1.27
N HIS A 78 -11.21 -11.83 0.00
CA HIS A 78 -12.23 -12.55 0.76
C HIS A 78 -13.60 -12.42 0.09
N ALA A 79 -14.01 -11.21 -0.29
CA ALA A 79 -15.27 -10.94 -0.98
C ALA A 79 -15.36 -11.66 -2.34
N GLN A 80 -14.28 -11.69 -3.13
CA GLN A 80 -14.25 -12.48 -4.37
C GLN A 80 -14.45 -13.98 -4.12
N ARG A 81 -13.79 -14.52 -3.08
CA ARG A 81 -13.78 -15.97 -2.80
C ARG A 81 -15.07 -16.47 -2.12
N THR A 82 -15.67 -15.69 -1.23
CA THR A 82 -16.87 -16.08 -0.48
C THR A 82 -18.17 -15.64 -1.14
N LEU A 83 -18.19 -14.43 -1.71
CA LEU A 83 -19.40 -13.84 -2.30
C LEU A 83 -19.44 -13.99 -3.83
N GLY A 84 -18.37 -14.47 -4.47
CA GLY A 84 -18.29 -14.63 -5.93
C GLY A 84 -18.34 -13.31 -6.69
N LEU A 85 -18.07 -12.18 -6.01
CA LEU A 85 -18.19 -10.85 -6.59
C LEU A 85 -17.14 -10.59 -7.66
N SER A 86 -17.51 -9.77 -8.64
CA SER A 86 -16.56 -9.25 -9.63
C SER A 86 -15.46 -8.44 -8.92
N SER A 87 -14.26 -8.38 -9.48
CA SER A 87 -13.14 -7.66 -8.87
C SER A 87 -13.43 -6.19 -8.58
N ARG A 88 -14.32 -5.58 -9.37
CA ARG A 88 -14.76 -4.20 -9.19
C ARG A 88 -15.70 -4.03 -8.00
N ASP A 89 -16.64 -4.95 -7.83
CA ASP A 89 -17.58 -4.89 -6.72
C ASP A 89 -16.89 -5.27 -5.41
N ALA A 90 -15.99 -6.26 -5.45
CA ALA A 90 -15.22 -6.71 -4.30
C ALA A 90 -14.29 -5.63 -3.72
N ILE A 91 -13.58 -4.87 -4.57
CA ILE A 91 -12.71 -3.78 -4.08
C ILE A 91 -13.51 -2.59 -3.55
N PHE A 92 -14.69 -2.34 -4.12
CA PHE A 92 -15.59 -1.27 -3.67
C PHE A 92 -16.22 -1.58 -2.31
N GLU A 93 -16.70 -2.82 -2.12
CA GLU A 93 -17.23 -3.28 -0.85
C GLU A 93 -16.15 -3.35 0.23
N ALA A 94 -14.96 -3.87 -0.11
CA ALA A 94 -13.81 -3.87 0.78
C ALA A 94 -13.39 -2.45 1.19
N GLY A 95 -13.41 -1.50 0.27
CA GLY A 95 -13.14 -0.08 0.55
C GLY A 95 -14.14 0.50 1.56
N SER A 96 -15.42 0.21 1.38
CA SER A 96 -16.50 0.69 2.26
C SER A 96 -16.40 0.10 3.68
N LEU A 97 -16.12 -1.20 3.80
CA LEU A 97 -15.98 -1.88 5.08
C LEU A 97 -14.72 -1.45 5.85
N ARG A 98 -13.63 -1.16 5.14
CA ARG A 98 -12.34 -0.83 5.75
C ARG A 98 -12.10 0.64 5.96
N PHE A 99 -12.91 1.53 5.38
CA PHE A 99 -12.79 2.97 5.59
C PHE A 99 -12.78 3.35 7.08
N ARG A 100 -13.71 2.79 7.86
CA ARG A 100 -13.80 3.03 9.32
C ARG A 100 -12.52 2.58 10.07
N PRO A 101 -12.08 1.31 9.95
CA PRO A 101 -10.83 0.84 10.54
C PRO A 101 -9.57 1.61 10.10
N ILE A 102 -9.47 1.97 8.82
CA ILE A 102 -8.32 2.73 8.28
C ILE A 102 -8.27 4.12 8.91
N MET A 103 -9.40 4.82 8.98
CA MET A 103 -9.45 6.13 9.65
C MET A 103 -9.13 6.02 11.13
N MET A 104 -9.57 4.96 11.81
CA MET A 104 -9.26 4.74 13.23
C MET A 104 -7.74 4.63 13.48
N THR A 105 -7.02 3.85 12.67
CA THR A 105 -5.57 3.70 12.83
C THR A 105 -4.82 4.98 12.45
N THR A 106 -5.20 5.61 11.34
CA THR A 106 -4.59 6.87 10.91
C THR A 106 -4.76 7.96 11.96
N LEU A 107 -5.97 8.14 12.50
CA LEU A 107 -6.23 9.14 13.54
C LEU A 107 -5.48 8.83 14.84
N ALA A 108 -5.44 7.58 15.28
CA ALA A 108 -4.70 7.19 16.48
C ALA A 108 -3.20 7.51 16.32
N THR A 109 -2.60 7.18 15.18
CA THR A 109 -1.18 7.48 14.93
C THR A 109 -0.93 8.98 14.78
N LEU A 110 -1.83 9.71 14.12
CA LEU A 110 -1.72 11.17 14.01
C LEU A 110 -1.77 11.83 15.39
N LEU A 111 -2.73 11.47 16.24
CA LEU A 111 -2.83 12.03 17.59
C LEU A 111 -1.61 11.69 18.45
N ALA A 112 -0.98 10.53 18.25
CA ALA A 112 0.29 10.18 18.90
C ALA A 112 1.49 10.98 18.34
N ALA A 113 1.49 11.29 17.04
CA ALA A 113 2.61 11.93 16.36
C ALA A 113 2.56 13.47 16.36
N VAL A 114 1.38 14.08 16.48
CA VAL A 114 1.19 15.53 16.61
C VAL A 114 1.99 16.15 17.77
N PRO A 115 1.92 15.64 19.02
CA PRO A 115 2.71 16.21 20.11
C PRO A 115 4.22 16.02 19.91
N LEU A 116 4.65 15.00 19.16
CA LEU A 116 6.07 14.83 18.79
C LEU A 116 6.51 15.87 17.75
N ALA A 117 5.63 16.22 16.81
CA ALA A 117 5.89 17.21 15.76
C ALA A 117 5.91 18.66 16.28
N PHE A 118 5.13 18.98 17.32
CA PHE A 118 5.05 20.32 17.92
C PHE A 118 5.73 20.43 19.30
N GLY A 119 6.36 19.36 19.78
CA GLY A 119 7.00 19.34 21.08
C GLY A 119 8.23 20.25 21.13
N SER A 120 8.15 21.31 21.93
CA SER A 120 9.26 22.21 22.23
C SER A 120 9.85 21.91 23.62
N GLY A 121 11.16 21.66 23.70
CA GLY A 121 11.87 21.32 24.93
C GLY A 121 13.13 20.48 24.69
N ASP A 122 13.74 19.98 25.76
CA ASP A 122 14.94 19.13 25.67
C ASP A 122 14.68 17.88 24.81
N GLY A 123 15.55 17.66 23.81
CA GLY A 123 15.42 16.57 22.85
C GLY A 123 14.40 16.81 21.73
N ALA A 124 13.89 18.04 21.54
CA ALA A 124 13.01 18.40 20.43
C ALA A 124 13.66 18.14 19.06
N GLU A 125 14.98 18.34 18.94
CA GLU A 125 15.77 18.03 17.74
C GLU A 125 15.66 16.56 17.27
N LEU A 126 15.34 15.64 18.20
CA LEU A 126 15.12 14.23 17.89
C LEU A 126 13.64 13.92 17.62
N ARG A 127 12.73 14.52 18.38
CA ARG A 127 11.29 14.21 18.31
C ARG A 127 10.60 14.85 17.12
N GLN A 128 11.01 16.08 16.80
CA GLN A 128 10.36 16.92 15.79
C GLN A 128 10.47 16.33 14.37
N PRO A 129 11.66 15.91 13.88
CA PRO A 129 11.77 15.33 12.54
C PRO A 129 11.03 13.99 12.41
N LEU A 130 11.00 13.19 13.48
CA LEU A 130 10.24 11.94 13.51
C LEU A 130 8.73 12.20 13.43
N GLY A 131 8.22 13.11 14.27
CA GLY A 131 6.80 13.46 14.31
C GLY A 131 6.31 14.04 12.99
N ILE A 132 7.05 15.01 12.41
CA ILE A 132 6.69 15.64 11.13
C ILE A 132 6.66 14.62 9.99
N SER A 133 7.69 13.76 9.92
CA SER A 133 7.75 12.70 8.91
C SER A 133 6.52 11.80 8.99
N VAL A 134 6.19 11.32 10.20
CA VAL A 134 5.06 10.42 10.43
C VAL A 134 3.73 11.11 10.14
N VAL A 135 3.49 12.33 10.63
CA VAL A 135 2.23 13.05 10.43
C VAL A 135 1.96 13.31 8.95
N GLY A 136 2.90 13.94 8.26
CA GLY A 136 2.67 14.31 6.86
C GLY A 136 2.78 13.12 5.92
N GLY A 137 3.64 12.15 6.23
CA GLY A 137 3.68 10.86 5.54
C GLY A 137 2.35 10.13 5.62
N LEU A 138 1.74 9.99 6.81
CA LEU A 138 0.42 9.36 6.96
C LEU A 138 -0.69 10.13 6.27
N MET A 139 -0.75 11.46 6.43
CA MET A 139 -1.78 12.28 5.82
C MET A 139 -1.81 12.14 4.30
N LEU A 140 -0.66 12.31 3.65
CA LEU A 140 -0.56 12.19 2.19
C LEU A 140 -0.70 10.74 1.73
N SER A 141 0.02 9.80 2.37
CA SER A 141 -0.01 8.40 1.97
C SER A 141 -1.37 7.75 2.17
N GLN A 142 -2.16 8.16 3.16
CA GLN A 142 -3.46 7.56 3.40
C GLN A 142 -4.45 7.90 2.29
N VAL A 143 -4.46 9.16 1.86
CA VAL A 143 -5.29 9.63 0.73
C VAL A 143 -4.83 8.96 -0.56
N LEU A 144 -3.52 9.00 -0.83
CA LEU A 144 -2.93 8.37 -2.02
C LEU A 144 -3.13 6.86 -2.03
N THR A 145 -3.04 6.17 -0.90
CA THR A 145 -3.22 4.71 -0.81
C THR A 145 -4.68 4.32 -1.03
N LEU A 146 -5.64 5.05 -0.45
CA LEU A 146 -7.07 4.76 -0.67
C LEU A 146 -7.49 4.98 -2.13
N TYR A 147 -6.82 5.87 -2.86
CA TYR A 147 -7.08 6.10 -4.27
C TYR A 147 -6.28 5.17 -5.19
N THR A 148 -4.98 5.02 -4.94
CA THR A 148 -4.05 4.26 -5.80
C THR A 148 -4.26 2.76 -5.68
N THR A 149 -4.58 2.24 -4.49
CA THR A 149 -4.79 0.79 -4.30
C THR A 149 -5.94 0.23 -5.15
N PRO A 150 -7.16 0.81 -5.16
CA PRO A 150 -8.23 0.30 -6.02
C PRO A 150 -7.92 0.50 -7.52
N SER A 151 -7.30 1.62 -7.92
CA SER A 151 -6.93 1.83 -9.32
C SER A 151 -5.90 0.81 -9.83
N VAL A 152 -4.86 0.53 -9.03
CA VAL A 152 -3.83 -0.46 -9.38
C VAL A 152 -4.40 -1.88 -9.34
N PHE A 153 -5.26 -2.19 -8.36
CA PHE A 153 -5.95 -3.48 -8.29
C PHE A 153 -6.79 -3.74 -9.54
N LEU A 154 -7.60 -2.77 -9.98
CA LEU A 154 -8.43 -2.88 -11.18
C LEU A 154 -7.60 -2.94 -12.46
N ALA A 155 -6.51 -2.18 -12.54
CA ALA A 155 -5.61 -2.20 -13.68
C ALA A 155 -4.93 -3.57 -13.84
N LEU A 156 -4.45 -4.15 -12.73
CA LEU A 156 -3.81 -5.46 -12.72
C LEU A 156 -4.79 -6.61 -12.97
N ASP A 157 -6.02 -6.52 -12.44
CA ASP A 157 -7.04 -7.52 -12.71
C ASP A 157 -7.52 -7.47 -14.17
N SER A 158 -7.68 -6.27 -14.73
CA SER A 158 -7.97 -6.10 -16.17
C SER A 158 -6.86 -6.69 -17.05
N LEU A 159 -5.60 -6.57 -16.61
CA LEU A 159 -4.44 -7.18 -17.28
C LEU A 159 -4.49 -8.72 -17.18
N ARG A 160 -4.86 -9.25 -16.02
CA ARG A 160 -5.04 -10.70 -15.79
C ARG A 160 -6.16 -11.27 -16.66
N ILE A 161 -7.31 -10.62 -16.74
CA ILE A 161 -8.43 -11.03 -17.61
C ILE A 161 -8.01 -11.02 -19.08
N ARG A 162 -7.25 -10.01 -19.53
CA ARG A 162 -6.72 -9.96 -20.92
C ARG A 162 -5.70 -11.05 -21.21
N LEU A 163 -4.85 -11.41 -20.24
CA LEU A 163 -3.86 -12.48 -20.37
C LEU A 163 -4.51 -13.88 -20.35
N VAL A 164 -5.54 -14.09 -19.52
CA VAL A 164 -6.28 -15.36 -19.44
C VAL A 164 -7.24 -15.51 -20.63
N GLY A 165 -7.89 -14.43 -21.08
CA GLY A 165 -8.75 -14.43 -22.27
C GLY A 165 -7.98 -14.71 -23.57
N ARG A 166 -6.69 -14.36 -23.63
CA ARG A 166 -5.81 -14.75 -24.74
C ARG A 166 -5.47 -16.23 -24.76
N LYS A 167 -5.54 -16.92 -23.60
CA LYS A 167 -5.25 -18.34 -23.51
C LYS A 167 -6.39 -19.20 -24.06
N HIS A 168 -7.65 -18.76 -23.93
CA HIS A 168 -8.80 -19.52 -24.42
C HIS A 168 -8.99 -19.44 -25.95
N LEU A 169 -8.57 -18.35 -26.59
CA LEU A 169 -8.56 -18.22 -28.06
C LEU A 169 -7.42 -18.98 -28.74
N SER A 170 -6.40 -19.41 -27.99
CA SER A 170 -5.29 -20.21 -28.54
C SER A 170 -5.56 -21.72 -28.47
N GLU A 171 -6.51 -22.18 -27.64
CA GLU A 171 -6.90 -23.60 -27.56
C GLU A 171 -8.06 -23.96 -28.51
N SER A 172 -8.88 -23.00 -28.95
CA SER A 172 -9.96 -23.25 -29.92
C SER A 172 -9.49 -23.28 -31.38
N SER A 173 -8.20 -23.06 -31.66
CA SER A 173 -7.62 -23.06 -33.01
C SER A 173 -6.82 -24.33 -33.35
N THR A 174 -6.85 -25.35 -32.46
CA THR A 174 -6.19 -26.66 -32.68
C THR A 174 -7.17 -27.84 -32.55
N ALA A 175 -8.45 -27.63 -32.84
CA ALA A 175 -9.36 -28.74 -33.12
C ALA A 175 -9.25 -29.07 -34.64
N PRO A 176 -8.91 -30.31 -35.03
CA PRO A 176 -8.73 -30.65 -36.43
C PRO A 176 -10.08 -30.64 -37.17
N ASP A 177 -10.14 -29.91 -38.29
CA ASP A 177 -11.02 -30.27 -39.39
C ASP A 177 -10.63 -31.67 -39.86
N THR A 178 -11.49 -32.67 -39.68
CA THR A 178 -12.03 -33.50 -40.78
C THR A 178 -12.87 -34.66 -40.23
N VAL A 179 -14.05 -34.74 -40.84
CA VAL A 179 -15.01 -35.86 -40.95
C VAL A 179 -14.33 -37.19 -41.29
#